data_AF-A0A4R4WXN4-F1
#
_entry.id   AF-A0A4R4WXN4-F1
#
_cell.length_a   1.000
_cell.length_b   1.000
_cell.length_c   1.000
_cell.angle_alpha   90.00
_cell.angle_beta   90.00
_cell.angle_gamma   90.00
#
_symmetry.space_group_name_H-M   'P 1'
#
loop_
_entity.id
_entity.type
_entity.pdbx_description
1 polymer ?
#
loop_
_entity_poly.entity_id
_entity_poly.type
_entity_poly.pdbx_seq_one_letter_code
_entity_poly.pdbx_strand_id
1 'polypeptide(L)'
;MSRGPFPLWSFREDVYVEPVPQRSVVVVHSRWEDTTLPSPRPAVLEAMRRMSLGPISLGNVIREDADRRELAALLDRLQHLVVRSFGLDPEQPLISVIPLTQQARFRLPETPLVHPVRLSKFALIRTDGNHCSIESPLSLHRVILHRPDAMAQLGELMRPAVPAEQEPDSVITYLMAAGMAVQAEEGDPFQPVRFAEDCDPALVAWSPFDLMFHTRSTLGRHDHDFGATYPVGEQRAVEPVVKPSSAEAAIPLARPSWDRLAAADPRLTTAVEAAEPGYRHAERPLTAEELGELLYRTARVRALIGSSLESSATATSDRPYASSGGRYELELYAIIDRCAGIPRGVFHYDPFGHRLEPIPADPAGADELLQTSRVAANLAGTPSALLFITARFRRVSWKYDGISYALVLKNVGALSQTLSLVSTAMRLSVCRMDNGDTDTAPRVFGLDWRVESSVGGFVIGHHAGPDVEGPAERYAVNDDDWAARARAMLT
;
A
#
# COMPACT_ATOMS: atom_id res chain seq x y z
N MET A 1 14.78 26.33 -41.25
CA MET A 1 13.48 25.64 -41.11
C MET A 1 13.54 24.84 -39.84
N SER A 2 12.80 25.24 -38.79
CA SER A 2 12.70 24.43 -37.57
C SER A 2 12.00 23.13 -37.95
N ARG A 3 12.67 21.98 -37.78
CA ARG A 3 12.01 20.68 -37.96
C ARG A 3 11.02 20.52 -36.80
N GLY A 4 9.77 20.15 -37.10
CA GLY A 4 8.78 19.81 -36.08
C GLY A 4 9.23 18.63 -35.21
N PRO A 5 8.56 18.37 -34.07
CA PRO A 5 8.90 17.25 -33.20
C PRO A 5 8.79 15.92 -33.96
N PHE A 6 9.64 14.97 -33.60
CA PHE A 6 9.75 13.68 -34.29
C PHE A 6 9.90 12.54 -33.29
N PRO A 7 9.54 11.30 -33.69
CA PRO A 7 9.68 10.14 -32.83
C PRO A 7 11.16 9.79 -32.60
N LEU A 8 11.44 9.34 -31.39
CA LEU A 8 12.76 8.95 -30.89
C LEU A 8 12.65 7.57 -30.22
N TRP A 9 13.74 6.80 -30.31
CA TRP A 9 13.84 5.45 -29.76
C TRP A 9 15.11 5.32 -28.94
N SER A 10 14.99 4.74 -27.75
CA SER A 10 16.12 4.24 -26.96
C SER A 10 15.73 2.92 -26.31
N PHE A 11 16.70 2.24 -25.73
CA PHE A 11 16.39 1.22 -24.73
C PHE A 11 16.17 1.87 -23.36
N ARG A 12 15.61 1.11 -22.42
CA ARG A 12 15.60 1.48 -21.01
C ARG A 12 17.04 1.64 -20.49
N GLU A 13 17.20 2.41 -19.41
CA GLU A 13 18.52 2.68 -18.81
C GLU A 13 19.24 1.43 -18.30
N ASP A 14 18.49 0.39 -17.95
CA ASP A 14 18.97 -0.89 -17.44
C ASP A 14 19.25 -1.93 -18.55
N VAL A 15 19.24 -1.48 -19.82
CA VAL A 15 19.46 -2.36 -20.98
C VAL A 15 20.80 -2.09 -21.63
N TYR A 16 21.59 -3.15 -21.80
CA TYR A 16 22.87 -3.12 -22.49
C TYR A 16 22.92 -4.15 -23.62
N VAL A 17 23.58 -3.79 -24.72
CA VAL A 17 23.68 -4.63 -25.92
C VAL A 17 25.12 -5.12 -26.07
N GLU A 18 25.33 -6.42 -25.91
CA GLU A 18 26.62 -7.09 -26.05
C GLU A 18 26.68 -7.92 -27.35
N PRO A 19 27.41 -7.48 -28.39
CA PRO A 19 27.72 -8.31 -29.54
C PRO A 19 28.74 -9.39 -29.16
N VAL A 20 28.48 -10.64 -29.56
CA VAL A 20 29.39 -11.79 -29.36
C VAL A 20 29.78 -12.38 -30.72
N PRO A 21 30.75 -11.77 -31.43
CA PRO A 21 31.07 -12.12 -32.82
C PRO A 21 31.44 -13.59 -33.02
N GLN A 22 32.11 -14.20 -32.05
CA GLN A 22 32.56 -15.60 -32.09
C GLN A 22 31.39 -16.59 -32.19
N ARG A 23 30.21 -16.19 -31.72
CA ARG A 23 28.98 -17.00 -31.73
C ARG A 23 27.96 -16.52 -32.76
N SER A 24 28.26 -15.45 -33.51
CA SER A 24 27.33 -14.79 -34.44
C SER A 24 25.98 -14.44 -33.80
N VAL A 25 26.03 -13.97 -32.55
CA VAL A 25 24.86 -13.52 -31.78
C VAL A 25 25.09 -12.14 -31.16
N VAL A 26 24.00 -11.53 -30.73
CA VAL A 26 23.95 -10.36 -29.86
C VAL A 26 23.13 -10.73 -28.62
N VAL A 27 23.66 -10.42 -27.45
CA VAL A 27 22.96 -10.57 -26.17
C VAL A 27 22.44 -9.20 -25.75
N VAL A 28 21.15 -9.12 -25.43
CA VAL A 28 20.51 -7.93 -24.87
C VAL A 28 20.27 -8.22 -23.39
N HIS A 29 21.03 -7.57 -22.53
CA HIS A 29 20.90 -7.67 -21.08
C HIS A 29 19.80 -6.74 -20.60
N SER A 30 18.99 -7.19 -19.65
CA SER A 30 17.97 -6.38 -18.99
C SER A 30 17.80 -6.82 -17.54
N ARG A 31 17.06 -6.05 -16.73
CA ARG A 31 16.72 -6.46 -15.36
C ARG A 31 15.85 -7.71 -15.26
N TRP A 32 15.18 -8.11 -16.34
CA TRP A 32 14.25 -9.24 -16.33
C TRP A 32 14.91 -10.52 -16.83
N GLU A 33 15.63 -10.43 -17.94
CA GLU A 33 16.33 -11.56 -18.56
C GLU A 33 17.39 -11.10 -19.56
N ASP A 34 18.30 -12.03 -19.88
CA ASP A 34 19.23 -11.91 -21.01
C ASP A 34 18.59 -12.52 -22.26
N THR A 35 18.40 -11.70 -23.31
CA THR A 35 17.85 -12.17 -24.59
C THR A 35 18.96 -12.36 -25.62
N THR A 36 19.17 -13.60 -26.07
CA THR A 36 20.10 -13.90 -27.17
C THR A 36 19.39 -13.83 -28.53
N LEU A 37 19.96 -13.06 -29.45
CA LEU A 37 19.46 -12.84 -30.81
C LEU A 37 20.55 -13.23 -31.84
N PRO A 38 20.20 -13.74 -33.03
CA PRO A 38 21.14 -13.82 -34.14
C PRO A 38 21.75 -12.44 -34.41
N SER A 39 23.03 -12.38 -34.81
CA SER A 39 23.66 -11.09 -35.16
C SER A 39 22.86 -10.39 -36.27
N PRO A 40 22.29 -9.20 -35.99
CA PRO A 40 21.49 -8.50 -36.96
C PRO A 40 22.40 -7.80 -37.98
N ARG A 41 21.81 -7.26 -39.05
CA ARG A 41 22.58 -6.48 -40.03
C ARG A 41 23.34 -5.31 -39.39
N PRO A 42 24.51 -4.89 -39.94
CA PRO A 42 25.37 -3.90 -39.30
C PRO A 42 24.68 -2.58 -38.94
N ALA A 43 23.79 -2.07 -39.79
CA ALA A 43 23.02 -0.86 -39.51
C ALA A 43 22.02 -1.03 -38.36
N VAL A 44 21.40 -2.21 -38.26
CA VAL A 44 20.48 -2.57 -37.17
C VAL A 44 21.26 -2.73 -35.85
N LEU A 45 22.43 -3.37 -35.88
CA LEU A 45 23.32 -3.49 -34.72
C LEU A 45 23.78 -2.12 -34.22
N GLU A 46 24.15 -1.22 -35.14
CA GLU A 46 24.54 0.15 -34.80
C GLU A 46 23.36 0.94 -34.21
N ALA A 47 22.14 0.78 -34.75
CA ALA A 47 20.95 1.39 -34.17
C ALA A 47 20.72 0.91 -32.73
N MET A 48 20.81 -0.40 -32.48
CA MET A 48 20.69 -0.97 -31.13
C MET A 48 21.74 -0.42 -30.16
N ARG A 49 23.01 -0.32 -30.58
CA ARG A 49 24.09 0.26 -29.75
C ARG A 49 23.81 1.72 -29.42
N ARG A 50 23.38 2.52 -30.39
CA ARG A 50 23.03 3.92 -30.15
C ARG A 50 21.83 4.07 -29.24
N MET A 51 20.82 3.21 -29.39
CA MET A 51 19.66 3.16 -28.49
C MET A 51 20.04 2.84 -27.03
N SER A 52 21.10 2.06 -26.78
CA SER A 52 21.62 1.86 -25.42
C SER A 52 22.38 3.07 -24.84
N LEU A 53 22.74 4.04 -25.68
CA LEU A 53 23.41 5.27 -25.24
C LEU A 53 22.43 6.43 -25.04
N GLY A 54 21.24 6.37 -25.64
CA GLY A 54 20.19 7.38 -25.47
C GLY A 54 19.19 7.42 -26.64
N PRO A 55 18.27 8.40 -26.60
CA PRO A 55 17.26 8.58 -27.65
C PRO A 55 17.87 8.91 -29.00
N ILE A 56 17.48 8.17 -30.05
CA ILE A 56 17.89 8.44 -31.43
C ILE A 56 16.72 8.50 -32.40
N SER A 57 16.90 9.25 -33.49
CA SER A 57 16.04 9.13 -34.67
C SER A 57 16.53 7.98 -35.54
N LEU A 58 15.69 6.94 -35.71
CA LEU A 58 16.06 5.75 -36.49
C LEU A 58 16.38 6.08 -37.96
N GLY A 59 15.74 7.10 -38.54
CA GLY A 59 15.98 7.54 -39.92
C GLY A 59 17.40 8.09 -40.16
N ASN A 60 18.14 8.42 -39.10
CA ASN A 60 19.54 8.84 -39.21
C ASN A 60 20.49 7.66 -39.42
N VAL A 61 20.10 6.46 -38.98
CA VAL A 61 20.92 5.24 -39.00
C VAL A 61 20.45 4.28 -40.10
N ILE A 62 19.14 4.05 -40.20
CA ILE A 62 18.54 3.08 -41.11
C ILE A 62 18.17 3.75 -42.43
N ARG A 63 18.79 3.28 -43.52
CA ARG A 63 18.58 3.84 -44.88
C ARG A 63 17.89 2.85 -45.81
N GLU A 64 18.17 1.56 -45.68
CA GLU A 64 17.64 0.51 -46.56
C GLU A 64 16.33 -0.08 -46.03
N ASP A 65 15.42 -0.44 -46.94
CA ASP A 65 14.11 -1.03 -46.59
C ASP A 65 14.23 -2.40 -45.93
N ALA A 66 15.24 -3.16 -46.33
CA ALA A 66 15.50 -4.43 -45.69
C ALA A 66 15.89 -4.17 -44.21
N ASP A 67 16.80 -3.24 -43.92
CA ASP A 67 17.23 -2.94 -42.53
C ASP A 67 16.06 -2.43 -41.69
N ARG A 68 15.18 -1.62 -42.29
CA ARG A 68 13.95 -1.15 -41.66
C ARG A 68 13.02 -2.29 -41.26
N ARG A 69 12.83 -3.30 -42.12
CA ARG A 69 11.99 -4.47 -41.81
C ARG A 69 12.55 -5.33 -40.69
N GLU A 70 13.85 -5.59 -40.69
CA GLU A 70 14.49 -6.36 -39.61
C GLU A 70 14.48 -5.60 -38.29
N LEU A 71 14.80 -4.30 -38.30
CA LEU A 71 14.72 -3.49 -37.09
C LEU A 71 13.28 -3.44 -36.55
N ALA A 72 12.27 -3.28 -37.42
CA ALA A 72 10.87 -3.28 -36.98
C ALA A 72 10.47 -4.60 -36.31
N ALA A 73 10.85 -5.75 -36.89
CA ALA A 73 10.59 -7.06 -36.28
C ALA A 73 11.33 -7.24 -34.94
N LEU A 74 12.56 -6.74 -34.84
CA LEU A 74 13.34 -6.76 -33.60
C LEU A 74 12.72 -5.87 -32.52
N LEU A 75 12.34 -4.64 -32.87
CA LEU A 75 11.70 -3.70 -31.95
C LEU A 75 10.32 -4.20 -31.51
N ASP A 76 9.55 -4.88 -32.38
CA ASP A 76 8.28 -5.50 -32.01
C ASP A 76 8.48 -6.60 -30.96
N ARG A 77 9.54 -7.42 -31.10
CA ARG A 77 9.92 -8.44 -30.10
C ARG A 77 10.41 -7.82 -28.79
N LEU A 78 11.16 -6.73 -28.85
CA LEU A 78 11.78 -6.07 -27.69
C LEU A 78 10.98 -4.87 -27.15
N GLN A 79 9.68 -4.73 -27.48
CA GLN A 79 8.89 -3.55 -27.08
C GLN A 79 8.97 -3.23 -25.58
N HIS A 80 9.03 -4.24 -24.73
CA HIS A 80 9.13 -4.09 -23.28
C HIS A 80 10.48 -3.55 -22.79
N LEU A 81 11.50 -3.49 -23.65
CA LEU A 81 12.81 -2.89 -23.38
C LEU A 81 12.97 -1.51 -24.02
N VAL A 82 12.04 -1.09 -24.88
CA VAL A 82 12.18 0.10 -25.73
C VAL A 82 11.42 1.28 -25.14
N VAL A 83 12.14 2.37 -24.88
CA VAL A 83 11.54 3.66 -24.51
C VAL A 83 11.17 4.39 -25.79
N ARG A 84 9.91 4.84 -25.85
CA ARG A 84 9.37 5.62 -26.95
C ARG A 84 9.28 7.08 -26.55
N SER A 85 10.01 7.94 -27.24
CA SER A 85 10.04 9.37 -26.96
C SER A 85 9.54 10.17 -28.16
N PHE A 86 9.11 11.40 -27.90
CA PHE A 86 8.66 12.34 -28.92
C PHE A 86 9.18 13.73 -28.58
N GLY A 87 9.83 14.41 -29.52
CA GLY A 87 10.36 15.74 -29.25
C GLY A 87 11.20 16.34 -30.37
N LEU A 88 11.63 17.58 -30.15
CA LEU A 88 12.45 18.37 -31.08
C LEU A 88 13.95 18.08 -30.93
N ASP A 89 14.36 17.70 -29.73
CA ASP A 89 15.75 17.51 -29.33
C ASP A 89 15.93 16.09 -28.73
N PRO A 90 16.87 15.27 -29.25
CA PRO A 90 17.22 13.99 -28.64
C PRO A 90 17.71 14.07 -27.19
N GLU A 91 18.36 15.19 -26.81
CA GLU A 91 18.89 15.38 -25.45
C GLU A 91 17.77 15.65 -24.43
N GLN A 92 16.70 16.33 -24.86
CA GLN A 92 15.54 16.61 -24.02
C GLN A 92 14.24 16.52 -24.86
N PRO A 93 13.70 15.30 -25.05
CA PRO A 93 12.43 15.14 -25.75
C PRO A 93 11.30 15.85 -25.01
N LEU A 94 10.11 16.00 -25.60
CA LEU A 94 8.94 16.52 -24.88
C LEU A 94 8.47 15.50 -23.84
N ILE A 95 8.36 14.24 -24.27
CA ILE A 95 7.89 13.13 -23.45
C ILE A 95 8.69 11.85 -23.70
N SER A 96 8.69 10.93 -22.74
CA SER A 96 9.23 9.58 -22.89
C SER A 96 8.32 8.56 -22.22
N VAL A 97 7.98 7.48 -22.94
CA VAL A 97 7.12 6.39 -22.47
C VAL A 97 8.01 5.20 -22.15
N ILE A 98 8.06 4.87 -20.86
CA ILE A 98 8.93 3.83 -20.29
C ILE A 98 8.08 2.59 -20.01
N PRO A 99 8.35 1.44 -20.65
CA PRO A 99 7.66 0.18 -20.36
C PRO A 99 8.05 -0.37 -19.00
N LEU A 100 7.10 -0.72 -18.13
CA LEU A 100 7.34 -1.13 -16.74
C LEU A 100 7.43 -2.65 -16.54
N THR A 101 7.08 -3.45 -17.55
CA THR A 101 6.92 -4.91 -17.42
C THR A 101 7.23 -5.60 -18.75
N GLN A 102 7.53 -6.90 -18.73
CA GLN A 102 7.75 -7.71 -19.95
C GLN A 102 6.51 -7.76 -20.87
N GLN A 103 5.33 -7.52 -20.32
CA GLN A 103 4.04 -7.52 -21.02
C GLN A 103 3.71 -6.15 -21.63
N ALA A 104 4.48 -5.10 -21.35
CA ALA A 104 4.24 -3.77 -21.90
C ALA A 104 4.33 -3.78 -23.43
N ARG A 105 3.33 -3.20 -24.09
CA ARG A 105 3.24 -3.05 -25.54
C ARG A 105 2.79 -1.64 -25.86
N PHE A 106 3.46 -1.00 -26.80
CA PHE A 106 3.22 0.40 -27.14
C PHE A 106 2.87 0.53 -28.62
N ARG A 107 1.62 0.93 -28.90
CA ARG A 107 1.12 1.13 -30.26
C ARG A 107 0.38 2.45 -30.33
N LEU A 108 0.80 3.32 -31.23
CA LEU A 108 0.11 4.58 -31.50
C LEU A 108 -1.23 4.28 -32.21
N PRO A 109 -2.25 5.11 -31.99
CA PRO A 109 -3.48 5.06 -32.79
C PRO A 109 -3.15 5.18 -34.28
N GLU A 110 -3.71 4.28 -35.10
CA GLU A 110 -3.52 4.31 -36.56
C GLU A 110 -4.49 5.28 -37.25
N THR A 111 -5.59 5.62 -36.58
CA THR A 111 -6.64 6.51 -37.07
C THR A 111 -6.56 7.89 -36.40
N PRO A 112 -6.93 8.97 -37.10
CA PRO A 112 -7.03 10.30 -36.51
C PRO A 112 -7.95 10.34 -35.29
N LEU A 113 -7.62 11.20 -34.33
CA LEU A 113 -8.41 11.38 -33.11
C LEU A 113 -9.63 12.25 -33.40
N VAL A 114 -10.71 11.61 -33.84
CA VAL A 114 -11.99 12.27 -34.18
C VAL A 114 -13.00 12.32 -33.03
N HIS A 115 -12.82 11.46 -32.01
CA HIS A 115 -13.65 11.43 -30.82
C HIS A 115 -12.98 12.18 -29.65
N PRO A 116 -13.76 12.72 -28.70
CA PRO A 116 -13.22 13.36 -27.51
C PRO A 116 -12.25 12.46 -26.74
N VAL A 117 -11.15 13.03 -26.30
CA VAL A 117 -10.13 12.40 -25.46
C VAL A 117 -10.07 13.15 -24.13
N ARG A 118 -9.76 12.44 -23.04
CA ARG A 118 -9.42 13.03 -21.74
C ARG A 118 -8.33 12.22 -21.05
N LEU A 119 -7.77 12.76 -19.98
CA LEU A 119 -6.96 11.94 -19.07
C LEU A 119 -7.80 10.87 -18.40
N SER A 120 -7.22 9.68 -18.25
CA SER A 120 -7.81 8.62 -17.44
C SER A 120 -8.00 9.13 -16.02
N LYS A 121 -9.13 8.80 -15.38
CA LYS A 121 -9.37 9.15 -13.98
C LYS A 121 -8.40 8.44 -13.02
N PHE A 122 -7.73 7.40 -13.50
CA PHE A 122 -6.73 6.63 -12.77
C PHE A 122 -5.30 7.12 -13.00
N ALA A 123 -5.09 8.09 -13.90
CA ALA A 123 -3.78 8.69 -14.11
C ALA A 123 -3.39 9.61 -12.94
N LEU A 124 -2.22 9.38 -12.37
CA LEU A 124 -1.62 10.17 -11.30
C LEU A 124 -0.36 10.85 -11.83
N ILE A 125 -0.30 12.17 -11.66
CA ILE A 125 0.89 12.96 -11.96
C ILE A 125 1.69 13.11 -10.66
N ARG A 126 2.97 12.77 -10.71
CA ARG A 126 3.92 12.89 -9.59
C ARG A 126 5.18 13.63 -10.02
N THR A 127 5.83 14.30 -9.09
CA THR A 127 7.17 14.88 -9.29
C THR A 127 8.14 14.36 -8.24
N ASP A 128 9.40 14.25 -8.64
CA ASP A 128 10.56 13.98 -7.77
C ASP A 128 11.40 15.25 -7.52
N GLY A 129 10.92 16.41 -7.97
CA GLY A 129 11.62 17.69 -7.91
C GLY A 129 12.42 18.04 -9.18
N ASN A 130 12.66 17.08 -10.08
CA ASN A 130 13.41 17.28 -11.32
C ASN A 130 12.53 17.10 -12.56
N HIS A 131 11.64 16.11 -12.55
CA HIS A 131 10.74 15.81 -13.66
C HIS A 131 9.31 15.59 -13.15
N CYS A 132 8.36 15.66 -14.08
CA CYS A 132 7.00 15.19 -13.84
C CYS A 132 6.83 13.83 -14.50
N SER A 133 6.20 12.89 -13.80
CA SER A 133 5.87 11.57 -14.30
C SER A 133 4.38 11.33 -14.18
N ILE A 134 3.83 10.61 -15.15
CA ILE A 134 2.45 10.13 -15.14
C ILE A 134 2.48 8.62 -15.05
N GLU A 135 1.70 8.08 -14.12
CA GLU A 135 1.45 6.66 -14.02
C GLU A 135 -0.03 6.39 -13.83
N SER A 136 -0.47 5.19 -14.19
CA SER A 136 -1.82 4.71 -13.93
C SER A 136 -1.71 3.26 -13.47
N PRO A 137 -2.51 2.81 -12.47
CA PRO A 137 -2.53 1.40 -12.09
C PRO A 137 -3.00 0.50 -13.25
N LEU A 138 -3.71 1.08 -14.23
CA LEU A 138 -4.21 0.41 -15.43
C LEU A 138 -3.18 0.34 -16.55
N SER A 139 -2.09 1.10 -16.46
CA SER A 139 -1.02 1.11 -17.46
C SER A 139 0.15 0.19 -17.10
N LEU A 140 0.83 -0.30 -18.13
CA LEU A 140 2.13 -0.97 -18.02
C LEU A 140 3.28 -0.04 -18.43
N HIS A 141 3.03 1.27 -18.50
CA HIS A 141 4.01 2.29 -18.85
C HIS A 141 4.03 3.39 -17.79
N ARG A 142 5.17 4.08 -17.69
CA ARG A 142 5.30 5.39 -17.06
C ARG A 142 5.62 6.41 -18.14
N VAL A 143 5.00 7.57 -18.07
CA VAL A 143 5.31 8.69 -18.97
C VAL A 143 6.11 9.73 -18.21
N ILE A 144 7.28 10.11 -18.71
CA ILE A 144 8.05 11.25 -18.20
C ILE A 144 7.77 12.46 -19.08
N LEU A 145 7.44 13.58 -18.44
CA LEU A 145 7.31 14.89 -19.05
C LEU A 145 8.59 15.66 -18.76
N HIS A 146 9.37 15.95 -19.80
CA HIS A 146 10.67 16.59 -19.67
C HIS A 146 10.61 18.11 -19.83
N ARG A 147 9.53 18.62 -20.43
CA ARG A 147 9.39 20.03 -20.80
C ARG A 147 8.02 20.61 -20.42
N PRO A 148 7.94 21.91 -20.07
CA PRO A 148 6.68 22.58 -19.77
C PRO A 148 5.67 22.52 -20.92
N ASP A 149 6.14 22.54 -22.16
CA ASP A 149 5.31 22.44 -23.37
C ASP A 149 4.46 21.15 -23.37
N ALA A 150 5.01 20.04 -22.88
CA ALA A 150 4.28 18.78 -22.76
C ALA A 150 3.20 18.85 -21.66
N MET A 151 3.46 19.57 -20.58
CA MET A 151 2.48 19.82 -19.51
C MET A 151 1.33 20.72 -19.99
N ALA A 152 1.60 21.67 -20.89
CA ALA A 152 0.55 22.49 -21.50
C ALA A 152 -0.42 21.64 -22.33
N GLN A 153 0.10 20.72 -23.17
CA GLN A 153 -0.73 19.79 -23.95
C GLN A 153 -1.51 18.82 -23.05
N LEU A 154 -0.95 18.42 -21.91
CA LEU A 154 -1.67 17.65 -20.89
C LEU A 154 -2.89 18.41 -20.34
N GLY A 155 -2.77 19.74 -20.19
CA GLY A 155 -3.84 20.62 -19.74
C GLY A 155 -5.08 20.60 -20.65
N GLU A 156 -4.89 20.37 -21.95
CA GLU A 156 -6.00 20.24 -22.92
C GLU A 156 -6.88 19.02 -22.63
N LEU A 157 -6.31 17.98 -22.01
CA LEU A 157 -6.99 16.73 -21.69
C LEU A 157 -7.68 16.72 -20.31
N MET A 158 -7.65 17.83 -19.57
CA MET A 158 -8.34 17.95 -18.28
C MET A 158 -9.87 17.88 -18.41
N ARG A 159 -10.40 18.10 -19.60
CA ARG A 159 -11.82 17.91 -19.95
C ARG A 159 -11.91 17.13 -21.25
N PRO A 160 -13.01 16.37 -21.48
CA PRO A 160 -13.27 15.76 -22.78
C PRO A 160 -13.17 16.80 -23.91
N ALA A 161 -12.22 16.62 -24.82
CA ALA A 161 -12.04 17.49 -25.98
C ALA A 161 -11.56 16.68 -27.18
N VAL A 162 -11.98 17.06 -28.38
CA VAL A 162 -11.36 16.54 -29.60
C VAL A 162 -10.02 17.26 -29.77
N PRO A 163 -8.88 16.56 -29.81
CA PRO A 163 -7.57 17.19 -29.96
C PRO A 163 -7.49 18.06 -31.21
N ALA A 164 -6.87 19.24 -31.08
CA ALA A 164 -6.66 20.15 -32.22
C ALA A 164 -5.66 19.56 -33.23
N GLU A 165 -4.62 18.90 -32.73
CA GLU A 165 -3.67 18.13 -33.52
C GLU A 165 -4.17 16.69 -33.67
N GLN A 166 -4.57 16.33 -34.89
CA GLN A 166 -5.06 14.99 -35.25
C GLN A 166 -3.96 14.12 -35.87
N GLU A 167 -2.72 14.59 -35.85
CA GLU A 167 -1.55 13.87 -36.36
C GLU A 167 -1.29 12.60 -35.53
N PRO A 168 -0.82 11.51 -36.16
CA PRO A 168 -0.60 10.23 -35.49
C PRO A 168 0.54 10.28 -34.46
N ASP A 169 1.51 11.18 -34.65
CA ASP A 169 2.61 11.44 -33.72
C ASP A 169 2.42 12.77 -32.99
N SER A 170 1.87 12.73 -31.77
CA SER A 170 1.71 13.87 -30.89
C SER A 170 1.89 13.44 -29.42
N VAL A 171 1.99 14.38 -28.49
CA VAL A 171 2.01 14.05 -27.05
C VAL A 171 0.73 13.31 -26.66
N ILE A 172 -0.41 13.73 -27.22
CA ILE A 172 -1.73 13.14 -26.92
C ILE A 172 -1.79 11.68 -27.40
N THR A 173 -1.35 11.38 -28.62
CA THR A 173 -1.36 10.00 -29.12
C THR A 173 -0.41 9.10 -28.34
N TYR A 174 0.73 9.62 -27.88
CA TYR A 174 1.65 8.91 -26.99
C TYR A 174 1.04 8.67 -25.59
N LEU A 175 0.34 9.65 -25.01
CA LEU A 175 -0.38 9.48 -23.74
C LEU A 175 -1.47 8.42 -23.85
N MET A 176 -2.21 8.39 -24.97
CA MET A 176 -3.21 7.36 -25.25
C MET A 176 -2.57 5.98 -25.40
N ALA A 177 -1.51 5.85 -26.20
CA ALA A 177 -0.78 4.60 -26.40
C ALA A 177 -0.15 4.07 -25.11
N ALA A 178 0.22 4.97 -24.19
CA ALA A 178 0.71 4.65 -22.86
C ALA A 178 -0.42 4.35 -21.85
N GLY A 179 -1.70 4.45 -22.23
CA GLY A 179 -2.84 4.23 -21.33
C GLY A 179 -3.02 5.31 -20.26
N MET A 180 -2.51 6.53 -20.49
CA MET A 180 -2.70 7.69 -19.60
C MET A 180 -3.90 8.54 -20.00
N ALA A 181 -4.29 8.48 -21.27
CA ALA A 181 -5.46 9.15 -21.82
C ALA A 181 -6.42 8.12 -22.43
N VAL A 182 -7.72 8.41 -22.34
CA VAL A 182 -8.80 7.55 -22.82
C VAL A 182 -9.64 8.33 -23.83
N GLN A 183 -10.09 7.62 -24.85
CA GLN A 183 -11.01 8.14 -25.86
C GLN A 183 -12.45 7.79 -25.49
N ALA A 184 -13.37 8.67 -25.85
CA ALA A 184 -14.80 8.43 -25.71
C ALA A 184 -15.26 7.27 -26.60
N GLU A 185 -16.28 6.55 -26.14
CA GLU A 185 -16.97 5.55 -26.94
C GLU A 185 -17.74 6.20 -28.09
N GLU A 186 -17.89 5.47 -29.21
CA GLU A 186 -18.76 5.90 -30.29
C GLU A 186 -20.22 5.88 -29.80
N GLY A 187 -20.93 6.98 -29.98
CA GLY A 187 -22.26 7.15 -29.44
C GLY A 187 -23.03 8.31 -30.06
N ASP A 188 -24.28 8.43 -29.64
CA ASP A 188 -25.19 9.49 -30.08
C ASP A 188 -24.64 10.89 -29.70
N PRO A 189 -24.42 11.81 -30.66
CA PRO A 189 -23.95 13.17 -30.39
C PRO A 189 -24.84 13.98 -29.44
N PHE A 190 -26.10 13.57 -29.26
CA PHE A 190 -27.05 14.22 -28.36
C PHE A 190 -27.03 13.63 -26.93
N GLN A 191 -26.21 12.62 -26.67
CA GLN A 191 -26.01 12.04 -25.34
C GLN A 191 -24.71 12.54 -24.69
N PRO A 192 -24.63 12.52 -23.34
CA PRO A 192 -23.37 12.79 -22.66
C PRO A 192 -22.28 11.84 -23.14
N VAL A 193 -21.08 12.40 -23.38
CA VAL A 193 -19.88 11.65 -23.77
C VAL A 193 -19.58 10.59 -22.71
N ARG A 194 -19.39 9.34 -23.15
CA ARG A 194 -19.08 8.20 -22.28
C ARG A 194 -17.67 7.69 -22.52
N PHE A 195 -17.04 7.20 -21.46
CA PHE A 195 -15.74 6.56 -21.51
C PHE A 195 -15.85 5.16 -20.91
N ALA A 196 -15.26 4.16 -21.55
CA ALA A 196 -15.33 2.76 -21.11
C ALA A 196 -14.93 2.59 -19.64
N GLU A 197 -13.89 3.30 -19.18
CA GLU A 197 -13.41 3.24 -17.79
C GLU A 197 -14.41 3.75 -16.74
N ASP A 198 -15.46 4.49 -17.14
CA ASP A 198 -16.49 5.01 -16.25
C ASP A 198 -17.62 4.02 -16.00
N CYS A 199 -17.80 3.06 -16.90
CA CYS A 199 -18.86 2.06 -16.82
C CYS A 199 -18.34 0.63 -16.64
N ASP A 200 -17.02 0.43 -16.68
CA ASP A 200 -16.40 -0.88 -16.45
C ASP A 200 -16.76 -1.39 -15.03
N PRO A 201 -17.49 -2.52 -14.90
CA PRO A 201 -17.83 -3.11 -13.62
C PRO A 201 -16.62 -3.43 -12.74
N ALA A 202 -15.46 -3.70 -13.35
CA ALA A 202 -14.22 -3.97 -12.63
C ALA A 202 -13.56 -2.70 -12.06
N LEU A 203 -13.92 -1.51 -12.55
CA LEU A 203 -13.29 -0.23 -12.17
C LEU A 203 -14.20 0.70 -11.37
N VAL A 204 -15.52 0.59 -11.52
CA VAL A 204 -16.48 1.55 -10.93
C VAL A 204 -16.40 1.64 -9.40
N ALA A 205 -16.01 0.55 -8.73
CA ALA A 205 -15.87 0.50 -7.28
C ALA A 205 -14.48 0.95 -6.76
N TRP A 206 -13.52 1.21 -7.66
CA TRP A 206 -12.17 1.59 -7.29
C TRP A 206 -11.98 3.10 -7.27
N SER A 207 -11.40 3.61 -6.18
CA SER A 207 -10.74 4.92 -6.23
C SER A 207 -9.36 4.79 -6.90
N PRO A 208 -8.85 5.86 -7.53
CA PRO A 208 -7.50 5.88 -8.10
C PRO A 208 -6.40 5.56 -7.09
N PHE A 209 -6.54 6.02 -5.85
CA PHE A 209 -5.56 5.81 -4.80
C PHE A 209 -5.54 4.37 -4.31
N ASP A 210 -6.71 3.76 -4.10
CA ASP A 210 -6.80 2.37 -3.63
C ASP A 210 -6.26 1.39 -4.66
N LEU A 211 -6.59 1.60 -5.94
CA LEU A 211 -6.12 0.73 -7.00
C LEU A 211 -4.62 0.92 -7.27
N MET A 212 -4.10 2.14 -7.13
CA MET A 212 -2.66 2.40 -7.14
C MET A 212 -1.96 1.71 -5.97
N PHE A 213 -2.50 1.81 -4.75
CA PHE A 213 -1.94 1.11 -3.59
C PHE A 213 -1.95 -0.41 -3.78
N HIS A 214 -3.04 -0.99 -4.28
CA HIS A 214 -3.12 -2.41 -4.63
C HIS A 214 -2.02 -2.81 -5.63
N THR A 215 -1.91 -2.06 -6.72
CA THR A 215 -0.94 -2.33 -7.79
C THR A 215 0.51 -2.16 -7.30
N ARG A 216 0.80 -1.16 -6.46
CA ARG A 216 2.15 -0.88 -5.96
C ARG A 216 2.59 -1.74 -4.79
N SER A 217 1.64 -2.38 -4.10
CA SER A 217 1.91 -3.34 -3.03
C SER A 217 1.89 -4.81 -3.50
N THR A 218 1.86 -5.03 -4.82
CA THR A 218 1.89 -6.35 -5.46
C THR A 218 2.91 -6.40 -6.60
N LEU A 219 3.36 -7.60 -6.97
CA LEU A 219 4.28 -7.78 -8.08
C LEU A 219 3.56 -7.71 -9.43
N GLY A 220 4.27 -7.23 -10.46
CA GLY A 220 3.97 -7.55 -11.85
C GLY A 220 3.48 -6.40 -12.72
N ARG A 221 2.99 -5.28 -12.16
CA ARG A 221 2.50 -4.11 -12.95
C ARG A 221 3.37 -2.85 -12.82
N HIS A 222 4.50 -2.96 -12.13
CA HIS A 222 5.48 -1.88 -11.97
C HIS A 222 6.91 -2.43 -11.99
N ASP A 223 7.89 -1.53 -12.13
CA ASP A 223 9.32 -1.83 -12.12
C ASP A 223 10.07 -1.30 -10.89
N HIS A 224 9.34 -0.84 -9.87
CA HIS A 224 9.93 -0.40 -8.60
C HIS A 224 10.43 -1.59 -7.77
N ASP A 225 11.36 -1.29 -6.87
CA ASP A 225 11.85 -2.23 -5.86
C ASP A 225 10.70 -2.81 -5.03
N PHE A 226 10.82 -4.10 -4.68
CA PHE A 226 9.74 -4.82 -4.03
C PHE A 226 10.28 -5.88 -3.06
N GLY A 227 9.73 -5.91 -1.85
CA GLY A 227 10.11 -6.87 -0.84
C GLY A 227 11.33 -6.40 -0.05
N ALA A 228 12.20 -7.33 0.37
CA ALA A 228 13.30 -7.02 1.29
C ALA A 228 14.52 -6.45 0.55
N THR A 229 14.52 -5.14 0.29
CA THR A 229 15.58 -4.43 -0.49
C THR A 229 16.47 -3.53 0.37
N TYR A 230 16.14 -3.32 1.64
CA TYR A 230 16.90 -2.49 2.58
C TYR A 230 17.14 -1.04 2.08
N PRO A 231 16.08 -0.28 1.74
CA PRO A 231 16.19 0.99 1.01
C PRO A 231 16.94 2.10 1.76
N VAL A 232 17.07 2.01 3.09
CA VAL A 232 17.81 2.99 3.92
C VAL A 232 19.18 2.47 4.41
N GLY A 233 19.60 1.29 3.92
CA GLY A 233 20.83 0.59 4.31
C GLY A 233 20.67 -0.28 5.58
N GLU A 234 21.56 -1.28 5.74
CA GLU A 234 21.43 -2.31 6.78
C GLU A 234 21.78 -1.84 8.20
N GLN A 235 22.60 -0.80 8.35
CA GLN A 235 23.16 -0.37 9.64
C GLN A 235 22.66 0.99 10.13
N ARG A 236 21.98 1.77 9.28
CA ARG A 236 21.52 3.11 9.64
C ARG A 236 20.03 3.09 9.97
N ALA A 237 19.72 3.49 11.20
CA ALA A 237 18.38 3.88 11.64
C ALA A 237 17.32 2.77 11.83
N VAL A 238 17.73 1.59 12.29
CA VAL A 238 16.76 0.61 12.80
C VAL A 238 16.32 1.00 14.20
N GLU A 239 15.02 1.27 14.33
CA GLU A 239 14.41 1.51 15.63
C GLU A 239 14.54 0.28 16.55
N PRO A 240 14.63 0.48 17.87
CA PRO A 240 14.77 -0.61 18.84
C PRO A 240 13.56 -1.56 18.83
N VAL A 241 13.81 -2.81 19.26
CA VAL A 241 12.81 -3.90 19.28
C VAL A 241 11.57 -3.55 20.09
N VAL A 242 11.81 -2.87 21.20
CA VAL A 242 10.77 -2.34 22.08
C VAL A 242 10.98 -0.83 22.13
N LYS A 243 9.89 -0.07 22.11
CA LYS A 243 9.95 1.37 22.23
C LYS A 243 10.64 1.75 23.56
N PRO A 244 11.64 2.65 23.57
CA PRO A 244 12.27 3.08 24.80
C PRO A 244 11.25 3.77 25.70
N SER A 245 11.27 3.43 26.99
CA SER A 245 10.45 4.10 27.98
C SER A 245 11.10 5.42 28.40
N SER A 246 10.29 6.48 28.47
CA SER A 246 10.66 7.75 29.10
C SER A 246 9.83 8.05 30.35
N ALA A 247 8.99 7.12 30.80
CA ALA A 247 8.09 7.35 31.92
C ALA A 247 8.80 7.13 33.26
N GLU A 248 8.73 8.11 34.16
CA GLU A 248 9.30 8.03 35.51
C GLU A 248 8.53 7.07 36.42
N ALA A 249 7.22 6.93 36.18
CA ALA A 249 6.33 6.03 36.92
C ALA A 249 5.53 5.18 35.93
N ALA A 250 5.35 3.90 36.24
CA ALA A 250 4.58 2.98 35.42
C ALA A 250 3.71 2.07 36.30
N ILE A 251 2.54 1.70 35.81
CA ILE A 251 1.57 0.86 36.51
C ILE A 251 1.82 -0.60 36.09
N PRO A 252 2.34 -1.47 36.98
CA PRO A 252 2.53 -2.88 36.65
C PRO A 252 1.17 -3.54 36.41
N LEU A 253 1.09 -4.39 35.39
CA LEU A 253 -0.12 -5.15 35.06
C LEU A 253 -0.05 -6.58 35.59
N ALA A 254 -1.20 -7.15 35.93
CA ALA A 254 -1.30 -8.52 36.43
C ALA A 254 -0.98 -9.54 35.33
N ARG A 255 -0.15 -10.53 35.67
CA ARG A 255 0.21 -11.62 34.75
C ARG A 255 -0.64 -12.85 35.07
N PRO A 256 -1.38 -13.42 34.10
CA PRO A 256 -2.18 -14.61 34.34
C PRO A 256 -1.28 -15.84 34.56
N SER A 257 -1.77 -16.79 35.36
CA SER A 257 -1.15 -18.10 35.56
C SER A 257 -1.42 -19.02 34.37
N TRP A 258 -0.39 -19.78 33.94
CA TRP A 258 -0.55 -20.83 32.93
C TRP A 258 -1.57 -21.87 33.36
N ASP A 259 -1.46 -22.41 34.58
CA ASP A 259 -2.35 -23.47 35.06
C ASP A 259 -3.81 -23.00 35.15
N ARG A 260 -4.03 -21.73 35.56
CA ARG A 260 -5.35 -21.12 35.60
C ARG A 260 -5.94 -21.01 34.19
N LEU A 261 -5.15 -20.55 33.22
CA LEU A 261 -5.60 -20.44 31.83
C LEU A 261 -5.85 -21.82 31.21
N ALA A 262 -4.91 -22.76 31.33
CA ALA A 262 -5.05 -24.10 30.77
C ALA A 262 -6.30 -24.83 31.28
N ALA A 263 -6.74 -24.55 32.51
CA ALA A 263 -7.95 -25.13 33.10
C ALA A 263 -9.25 -24.38 32.73
N ALA A 264 -9.22 -23.05 32.62
CA ALA A 264 -10.43 -22.22 32.51
C ALA A 264 -10.73 -21.68 31.10
N ASP A 265 -9.72 -21.63 30.21
CA ASP A 265 -9.88 -21.03 28.89
C ASP A 265 -10.78 -21.90 28.00
N PRO A 266 -11.73 -21.31 27.24
CA PRO A 266 -12.56 -22.07 26.34
C PRO A 266 -11.72 -22.67 25.20
N ARG A 267 -12.30 -23.69 24.55
CA ARG A 267 -11.69 -24.28 23.36
C ARG A 267 -11.60 -23.23 22.25
N LEU A 268 -10.57 -23.34 21.40
CA LEU A 268 -10.41 -22.47 20.23
C LEU A 268 -11.69 -22.42 19.38
N THR A 269 -12.33 -23.57 19.13
CA THR A 269 -13.61 -23.63 18.41
C THR A 269 -14.67 -22.77 19.08
N THR A 270 -14.82 -22.87 20.41
CA THR A 270 -15.79 -22.05 21.15
C THR A 270 -15.47 -20.55 21.02
N ALA A 271 -14.20 -20.16 21.15
CA ALA A 271 -13.81 -18.76 21.01
C ALA A 271 -14.04 -18.21 19.59
N VAL A 272 -13.78 -19.01 18.56
CA VAL A 272 -13.99 -18.61 17.15
C VAL A 272 -15.47 -18.49 16.83
N GLU A 273 -16.28 -19.50 17.18
CA GLU A 273 -17.71 -19.51 16.89
C GLU A 273 -18.49 -18.47 17.71
N ALA A 274 -18.05 -18.17 18.93
CA ALA A 274 -18.69 -17.17 19.78
C ALA A 274 -18.23 -15.73 19.53
N ALA A 275 -17.15 -15.51 18.77
CA ALA A 275 -16.63 -14.17 18.54
C ALA A 275 -17.64 -13.31 17.77
N GLU A 276 -18.03 -12.19 18.36
CA GLU A 276 -18.84 -11.17 17.69
C GLU A 276 -18.39 -9.76 18.11
N PRO A 277 -18.62 -8.75 17.25
CA PRO A 277 -18.34 -7.37 17.63
C PRO A 277 -19.27 -6.95 18.78
N GLY A 278 -18.67 -6.42 19.84
CA GLY A 278 -19.37 -5.95 21.03
C GLY A 278 -19.90 -4.53 20.88
N TYR A 279 -21.11 -4.35 20.34
CA TYR A 279 -21.75 -3.02 20.20
C TYR A 279 -22.50 -2.56 21.45
N ARG A 280 -22.53 -3.39 22.50
CA ARG A 280 -23.16 -3.07 23.78
C ARG A 280 -22.22 -3.37 24.94
N HIS A 281 -22.00 -2.35 25.77
CA HIS A 281 -21.10 -2.40 26.91
C HIS A 281 -21.88 -2.20 28.20
N ALA A 282 -21.65 -3.07 29.19
CA ALA A 282 -22.27 -2.92 30.50
C ALA A 282 -21.68 -1.70 31.23
N GLU A 283 -22.43 -1.13 32.16
CA GLU A 283 -21.95 0.02 32.95
C GLU A 283 -20.79 -0.33 33.89
N ARG A 284 -20.63 -1.62 34.22
CA ARG A 284 -19.56 -2.12 35.10
C ARG A 284 -18.18 -1.77 34.51
N PRO A 285 -17.29 -1.10 35.26
CA PRO A 285 -15.95 -0.75 34.79
C PRO A 285 -15.10 -1.99 34.56
N LEU A 286 -14.17 -1.89 33.60
CA LEU A 286 -13.06 -2.86 33.46
C LEU A 286 -12.22 -2.88 34.72
N THR A 287 -11.48 -3.95 34.96
CA THR A 287 -10.49 -4.02 36.04
C THR A 287 -9.07 -4.02 35.47
N ALA A 288 -8.10 -3.59 36.28
CA ALA A 288 -6.69 -3.64 35.93
C ALA A 288 -6.20 -5.06 35.64
N GLU A 289 -6.80 -6.07 36.29
CA GLU A 289 -6.51 -7.48 36.07
C GLU A 289 -7.01 -7.95 34.69
N GLU A 290 -8.25 -7.59 34.29
CA GLU A 290 -8.80 -7.90 32.97
C GLU A 290 -7.99 -7.22 31.85
N LEU A 291 -7.66 -5.93 31.98
CA LEU A 291 -6.86 -5.25 30.96
C LEU A 291 -5.43 -5.82 30.89
N GLY A 292 -4.82 -6.09 32.05
CA GLY A 292 -3.51 -6.71 32.14
C GLY A 292 -3.47 -8.09 31.48
N GLU A 293 -4.41 -8.96 31.81
CA GLU A 293 -4.52 -10.28 31.23
C GLU A 293 -4.71 -10.23 29.71
N LEU A 294 -5.60 -9.35 29.21
CA LEU A 294 -5.84 -9.19 27.78
C LEU A 294 -4.54 -8.81 27.05
N LEU A 295 -3.83 -7.79 27.53
CA LEU A 295 -2.58 -7.32 26.93
C LEU A 295 -1.45 -8.36 27.05
N TYR A 296 -1.41 -9.12 28.15
CA TYR A 296 -0.44 -10.19 28.35
C TYR A 296 -0.64 -11.31 27.32
N ARG A 297 -1.88 -11.76 27.15
CA ARG A 297 -2.25 -12.87 26.26
C ARG A 297 -2.10 -12.52 24.78
N THR A 298 -2.19 -11.24 24.41
CA THR A 298 -2.27 -10.80 23.01
C THR A 298 -1.00 -10.15 22.47
N ALA A 299 -0.29 -9.33 23.27
CA ALA A 299 0.71 -8.41 22.72
C ALA A 299 2.08 -8.40 23.41
N ARG A 300 2.27 -9.14 24.51
CA ARG A 300 3.54 -9.14 25.26
C ARG A 300 4.73 -9.63 24.43
N VAL A 301 5.94 -9.26 24.85
CA VAL A 301 7.17 -9.92 24.40
C VAL A 301 7.33 -11.24 25.15
N ARG A 302 7.38 -12.37 24.41
CA ARG A 302 7.70 -13.71 24.97
C ARG A 302 9.20 -13.94 25.05
N ALA A 303 9.92 -13.50 24.02
CA ALA A 303 11.37 -13.60 23.94
C ALA A 303 11.95 -12.48 23.05
N LEU A 304 13.21 -12.11 23.31
CA LEU A 304 14.01 -11.32 22.39
C LEU A 304 14.90 -12.28 21.59
N ILE A 305 15.02 -12.04 20.29
CA ILE A 305 15.79 -12.88 19.37
C ILE A 305 16.89 -11.99 18.75
N GLY A 306 18.14 -12.36 18.98
CA GLY A 306 19.32 -11.61 18.51
C GLY A 306 20.42 -11.54 19.57
N SER A 307 21.58 -10.99 19.18
CA SER A 307 22.72 -10.77 20.08
C SER A 307 22.40 -9.68 21.11
N SER A 308 22.65 -9.94 22.41
CA SER A 308 22.58 -8.92 23.48
C SER A 308 23.74 -7.93 23.44
N LEU A 309 24.80 -8.27 22.70
CA LEU A 309 25.96 -7.44 22.45
C LEU A 309 25.75 -6.81 21.06
N GLU A 310 25.65 -5.48 21.05
CA GLU A 310 25.52 -4.60 19.88
C GLU A 310 24.09 -4.39 19.35
N SER A 311 23.81 -3.11 19.06
CA SER A 311 22.60 -2.56 18.46
C SER A 311 22.32 -3.14 17.08
N SER A 312 22.00 -4.42 17.00
CA SER A 312 21.82 -5.08 15.73
C SER A 312 20.44 -4.72 15.18
N ALA A 313 20.43 -4.09 14.00
CA ALA A 313 19.29 -3.95 13.10
C ALA A 313 18.49 -5.25 12.90
N THR A 314 19.09 -6.39 13.24
CA THR A 314 18.53 -7.73 13.11
C THR A 314 17.75 -8.21 14.33
N ALA A 315 17.85 -7.54 15.49
CA ALA A 315 17.13 -7.95 16.68
C ALA A 315 15.62 -7.91 16.46
N THR A 316 14.92 -8.97 16.89
CA THR A 316 13.47 -9.10 16.84
C THR A 316 12.92 -9.55 18.18
N SER A 317 11.59 -9.68 18.26
CA SER A 317 10.91 -10.30 19.39
C SER A 317 10.04 -11.45 18.90
N ASP A 318 9.64 -12.31 19.81
CA ASP A 318 8.55 -13.27 19.65
C ASP A 318 7.33 -12.77 20.44
N ARG A 319 6.15 -12.68 19.82
CA ARG A 319 4.91 -12.20 20.46
C ARG A 319 3.72 -13.12 20.11
N PRO A 320 2.59 -13.07 20.85
CA PRO A 320 1.47 -14.01 20.68
C PRO A 320 0.74 -13.96 19.33
N TYR A 321 0.96 -12.93 18.51
CA TYR A 321 0.38 -12.79 17.18
C TYR A 321 1.45 -12.91 16.09
N ALA A 322 1.02 -13.31 14.89
CA ALA A 322 1.91 -13.37 13.73
C ALA A 322 2.27 -11.96 13.24
N SER A 323 3.55 -11.73 12.93
CA SER A 323 4.03 -10.49 12.29
C SER A 323 4.86 -10.83 11.07
N SER A 324 4.53 -10.21 9.94
CA SER A 324 5.26 -10.33 8.69
C SER A 324 6.70 -9.86 8.87
N GLY A 325 7.66 -10.74 8.60
CA GLY A 325 9.08 -10.48 8.81
C GLY A 325 9.49 -10.43 10.28
N GLY A 326 8.59 -10.69 11.24
CA GLY A 326 8.88 -10.68 12.69
C GLY A 326 9.35 -9.33 13.21
N ARG A 327 8.92 -8.22 12.60
CA ARG A 327 9.39 -6.88 12.98
C ARG A 327 8.64 -6.30 14.18
N TYR A 328 7.39 -6.71 14.39
CA TYR A 328 6.54 -6.28 15.52
C TYR A 328 6.56 -4.77 15.71
N GLU A 329 6.23 -4.06 14.64
CA GLU A 329 6.19 -2.59 14.56
C GLU A 329 5.02 -1.94 15.28
N LEU A 330 4.05 -2.75 15.71
CA LEU A 330 2.83 -2.26 16.33
C LEU A 330 3.07 -1.94 17.81
N GLU A 331 2.61 -0.77 18.23
CA GLU A 331 2.54 -0.34 19.63
C GLU A 331 1.08 -0.17 20.06
N LEU A 332 0.84 -0.21 21.37
CA LEU A 332 -0.49 -0.16 21.95
C LEU A 332 -0.63 1.03 22.89
N TYR A 333 -1.64 1.85 22.63
CA TYR A 333 -1.96 3.03 23.41
C TYR A 333 -3.34 2.90 24.03
N ALA A 334 -3.43 2.97 25.36
CA ALA A 334 -4.68 2.83 26.08
C ALA A 334 -5.19 4.20 26.54
N ILE A 335 -6.44 4.52 26.21
CA ILE A 335 -7.18 5.64 26.83
C ILE A 335 -8.17 5.03 27.81
N ILE A 336 -7.96 5.28 29.10
CA ILE A 336 -8.78 4.74 30.18
C ILE A 336 -9.75 5.82 30.64
N ASP A 337 -11.06 5.56 30.55
CA ASP A 337 -12.10 6.40 31.17
C ASP A 337 -12.56 5.80 32.51
N ARG A 338 -12.90 4.50 32.52
CA ARG A 338 -13.38 3.79 33.71
C ARG A 338 -12.73 2.41 33.85
N CYS A 339 -11.73 2.32 34.72
CA CYS A 339 -11.08 1.06 35.09
C CYS A 339 -10.80 0.99 36.60
N ALA A 340 -11.24 -0.07 37.26
CA ALA A 340 -10.90 -0.31 38.66
C ALA A 340 -9.42 -0.70 38.78
N GLY A 341 -8.65 0.12 39.50
CA GLY A 341 -7.21 -0.08 39.72
C GLY A 341 -6.29 0.67 38.75
N ILE A 342 -6.82 1.33 37.72
CA ILE A 342 -6.06 2.21 36.82
C ILE A 342 -6.78 3.57 36.73
N PRO A 343 -6.10 4.69 37.05
CA PRO A 343 -6.72 6.00 36.96
C PRO A 343 -7.08 6.35 35.51
N ARG A 344 -8.10 7.21 35.34
CA ARG A 344 -8.42 7.79 34.04
C ARG A 344 -7.20 8.52 33.47
N GLY A 345 -6.90 8.29 32.20
CA GLY A 345 -5.72 8.87 31.56
C GLY A 345 -5.34 8.16 30.26
N VAL A 346 -4.21 8.60 29.69
CA VAL A 346 -3.65 8.07 28.45
C VAL A 346 -2.34 7.36 28.76
N PHE A 347 -2.15 6.18 28.21
CA PHE A 347 -1.02 5.30 28.52
C PHE A 347 -0.45 4.65 27.27
N HIS A 348 0.87 4.46 27.25
CA HIS A 348 1.55 3.51 26.38
C HIS A 348 1.68 2.16 27.11
N TYR A 349 1.41 1.06 26.42
CA TYR A 349 1.67 -0.27 26.97
C TYR A 349 3.09 -0.71 26.63
N ASP A 350 3.93 -0.93 27.65
CA ASP A 350 5.24 -1.58 27.44
C ASP A 350 5.06 -3.11 27.40
N PRO A 351 5.22 -3.75 26.22
CA PRO A 351 5.02 -5.18 26.08
C PRO A 351 6.17 -6.01 26.68
N PHE A 352 7.33 -5.41 26.97
CA PHE A 352 8.48 -6.10 27.57
C PHE A 352 8.34 -6.17 29.09
N GLY A 353 8.10 -5.02 29.73
CA GLY A 353 7.90 -4.95 31.18
C GLY A 353 6.52 -5.43 31.64
N HIS A 354 5.55 -5.44 30.74
CA HIS A 354 4.14 -5.67 31.03
C HIS A 354 3.59 -4.64 32.04
N ARG A 355 3.57 -3.37 31.61
CA ARG A 355 3.14 -2.22 32.41
C ARG A 355 2.52 -1.13 31.54
N LEU A 356 1.72 -0.26 32.14
CA LEU A 356 1.21 0.95 31.50
C LEU A 356 2.06 2.16 31.90
N GLU A 357 2.47 2.93 30.91
CA GLU A 357 3.32 4.11 31.05
C GLU A 357 2.46 5.34 30.76
N PRO A 358 2.21 6.22 31.74
CA PRO A 358 1.38 7.40 31.54
C PRO A 358 2.01 8.34 30.52
N ILE A 359 1.17 8.88 29.65
CA ILE A 359 1.56 9.87 28.65
C ILE A 359 0.96 11.21 29.09
N PRO A 360 1.76 12.29 29.17
CA PRO A 360 1.22 13.64 29.32
C PRO A 360 0.35 13.97 28.11
N ALA A 361 -0.97 13.98 28.31
CA ALA A 361 -1.95 14.22 27.27
C ALA A 361 -2.92 15.32 27.69
N ASP A 362 -3.41 16.09 26.72
CA ASP A 362 -4.50 17.04 26.92
C ASP A 362 -5.82 16.27 27.17
N PRO A 363 -6.49 16.47 28.33
CA PRO A 363 -7.77 15.81 28.63
C PRO A 363 -8.83 16.04 27.56
N ALA A 364 -8.87 17.21 26.92
CA ALA A 364 -9.86 17.50 25.88
C ALA A 364 -9.67 16.62 24.64
N GLY A 365 -8.42 16.38 24.22
CA GLY A 365 -8.12 15.46 23.13
C GLY A 365 -8.44 14.00 23.45
N ALA A 366 -8.21 13.56 24.70
CA ALA A 366 -8.62 12.21 25.13
C ALA A 366 -10.15 12.04 25.08
N ASP A 367 -10.89 13.07 25.49
CA ASP A 367 -12.36 13.08 25.45
C ASP A 367 -12.91 13.11 24.02
N GLU A 368 -12.25 13.82 23.11
CA GLU A 368 -12.55 13.83 21.67
C GLU A 368 -12.41 12.42 21.06
N LEU A 369 -11.33 11.70 21.39
CA LEU A 369 -11.11 10.33 20.93
C LEU A 369 -12.13 9.35 21.52
N LEU A 370 -12.46 9.49 22.81
CA LEU A 370 -13.52 8.71 23.47
C LEU A 370 -14.87 8.90 22.78
N GLN A 371 -15.22 10.15 22.46
CA GLN A 371 -16.49 10.47 21.82
C GLN A 371 -16.55 9.99 20.36
N THR A 372 -15.50 10.21 19.59
CA THR A 372 -15.42 9.76 18.19
C THR A 372 -15.49 8.24 18.12
N SER A 373 -14.78 7.55 19.00
CA SER A 373 -14.81 6.08 19.10
C SER A 373 -16.18 5.56 19.53
N ARG A 374 -16.87 6.26 20.45
CA ARG A 374 -18.24 5.94 20.86
C ARG A 374 -19.19 5.97 19.67
N VAL A 375 -19.10 7.02 18.85
CA VAL A 375 -19.95 7.19 17.66
C VAL A 375 -19.62 6.13 16.61
N ALA A 376 -18.34 5.90 16.32
CA ALA A 376 -17.90 4.90 15.35
C ALA A 376 -18.32 3.47 15.74
N ALA A 377 -18.28 3.14 17.03
CA ALA A 377 -18.73 1.85 17.56
C ALA A 377 -20.23 1.78 17.86
N ASN A 378 -21.01 2.82 17.54
CA ASN A 378 -22.45 2.93 17.81
C ASN A 378 -22.84 2.62 19.27
N LEU A 379 -22.03 3.09 20.23
CA LEU A 379 -22.21 2.83 21.65
C LEU A 379 -23.16 3.85 22.30
N ALA A 380 -24.05 3.34 23.16
CA ALA A 380 -25.00 4.16 23.91
C ALA A 380 -24.34 5.09 24.96
N GLY A 381 -23.18 4.70 25.49
CA GLY A 381 -22.46 5.45 26.52
C GLY A 381 -20.94 5.47 26.28
N THR A 382 -20.23 6.30 27.04
CA THR A 382 -18.78 6.45 26.91
C THR A 382 -18.06 5.11 27.16
N PRO A 383 -17.15 4.69 26.26
CA PRO A 383 -16.31 3.51 26.42
C PRO A 383 -15.58 3.46 27.77
N SER A 384 -15.41 2.28 28.36
CA SER A 384 -14.60 2.12 29.59
C SER A 384 -13.11 2.31 29.29
N ALA A 385 -12.66 1.76 28.17
CA ALA A 385 -11.30 1.95 27.66
C ALA A 385 -11.28 1.89 26.14
N LEU A 386 -10.33 2.58 25.55
CA LEU A 386 -9.92 2.42 24.16
C LEU A 386 -8.51 1.86 24.11
N LEU A 387 -8.25 1.03 23.12
CA LEU A 387 -6.92 0.53 22.80
C LEU A 387 -6.61 0.87 21.34
N PHE A 388 -5.78 1.87 21.12
CA PHE A 388 -5.26 2.23 19.81
C PHE A 388 -4.07 1.35 19.44
N ILE A 389 -4.04 0.91 18.19
CA ILE A 389 -2.91 0.21 17.58
C ILE A 389 -2.20 1.23 16.71
N THR A 390 -0.96 1.59 17.07
CA THR A 390 -0.11 2.45 16.23
C THR A 390 0.96 1.62 15.55
N ALA A 391 1.56 2.14 14.48
CA ALA A 391 2.66 1.49 13.79
C ALA A 391 3.89 2.39 13.69
N ARG A 392 5.03 1.92 14.19
CA ARG A 392 6.35 2.55 14.00
C ARG A 392 6.87 2.22 12.61
N PHE A 393 6.54 3.04 11.63
CA PHE A 393 6.71 2.72 10.20
C PHE A 393 8.14 2.33 9.83
N ARG A 394 9.13 2.99 10.45
CA ARG A 394 10.55 2.73 10.20
C ARG A 394 11.01 1.34 10.62
N ARG A 395 10.32 0.63 11.53
CA ARG A 395 10.62 -0.78 11.89
C ARG A 395 10.39 -1.76 10.72
N VAL A 396 9.56 -1.37 9.75
CA VAL A 396 9.25 -2.17 8.56
C VAL A 396 9.93 -1.59 7.32
N SER A 397 9.82 -0.28 7.10
CA SER A 397 10.30 0.38 5.88
C SER A 397 11.81 0.46 5.73
N TRP A 398 12.58 0.20 6.81
CA TRP A 398 14.04 0.09 6.67
C TRP A 398 14.46 -1.16 5.89
N LYS A 399 13.66 -2.23 5.95
CA LYS A 399 13.92 -3.53 5.33
C LYS A 399 13.14 -3.70 4.04
N TYR A 400 11.88 -3.28 4.04
CA TYR A 400 10.95 -3.54 2.95
C TYR A 400 10.70 -2.31 2.08
N ASP A 401 10.53 -2.55 0.78
CA ASP A 401 10.05 -1.56 -0.19
C ASP A 401 8.83 -2.09 -0.97
N GLY A 402 7.98 -1.19 -1.46
CA GLY A 402 6.71 -1.46 -2.16
C GLY A 402 5.60 -2.08 -1.29
N ILE A 403 5.94 -2.89 -0.29
CA ILE A 403 4.98 -3.68 0.49
C ILE A 403 4.89 -3.28 1.97
N SER A 404 5.73 -2.35 2.45
CA SER A 404 5.88 -2.03 3.87
C SER A 404 4.58 -1.71 4.59
N TYR A 405 3.79 -0.77 4.07
CA TYR A 405 2.51 -0.40 4.70
C TYR A 405 1.45 -1.52 4.57
N ALA A 406 1.45 -2.27 3.47
CA ALA A 406 0.57 -3.42 3.31
C ALA A 406 0.90 -4.54 4.32
N LEU A 407 2.16 -4.72 4.71
CA LEU A 407 2.55 -5.64 5.78
C LEU A 407 2.05 -5.16 7.14
N VAL A 408 2.11 -3.84 7.42
CA VAL A 408 1.55 -3.25 8.65
C VAL A 408 0.07 -3.59 8.77
N LEU A 409 -0.73 -3.35 7.73
CA LEU A 409 -2.18 -3.64 7.77
C LEU A 409 -2.47 -5.13 7.97
N LYS A 410 -1.68 -6.04 7.38
CA LYS A 410 -1.80 -7.48 7.62
C LYS A 410 -1.48 -7.84 9.07
N ASN A 411 -0.46 -7.22 9.66
CA ASN A 411 -0.09 -7.41 11.05
C ASN A 411 -1.17 -6.86 12.00
N VAL A 412 -1.79 -5.72 11.66
CA VAL A 412 -2.97 -5.19 12.38
C VAL A 412 -4.10 -6.22 12.36
N GLY A 413 -4.38 -6.84 11.22
CA GLY A 413 -5.38 -7.92 11.12
C GLY A 413 -5.06 -9.12 12.03
N ALA A 414 -3.80 -9.56 12.06
CA ALA A 414 -3.36 -10.65 12.93
C ALA A 414 -3.51 -10.31 14.43
N LEU A 415 -3.08 -9.12 14.84
CA LEU A 415 -3.25 -8.64 16.22
C LEU A 415 -4.73 -8.47 16.56
N SER A 416 -5.52 -7.93 15.63
CA SER A 416 -6.96 -7.69 15.80
C SER A 416 -7.71 -8.99 16.05
N GLN A 417 -7.46 -10.02 15.23
CA GLN A 417 -8.07 -11.33 15.43
C GLN A 417 -7.65 -11.94 16.77
N THR A 418 -6.39 -11.79 17.16
CA THR A 418 -5.87 -12.29 18.45
C THR A 418 -6.57 -11.59 19.62
N LEU A 419 -6.73 -10.26 19.55
CA LEU A 419 -7.46 -9.46 20.53
C LEU A 419 -8.93 -9.88 20.62
N SER A 420 -9.61 -10.07 19.50
CA SER A 420 -11.01 -10.52 19.46
C SER A 420 -11.18 -11.89 20.13
N LEU A 421 -10.39 -12.90 19.74
CA LEU A 421 -10.52 -14.26 20.28
C LEU A 421 -10.20 -14.32 21.78
N VAL A 422 -9.15 -13.61 22.22
CA VAL A 422 -8.81 -13.55 23.66
C VAL A 422 -9.88 -12.79 24.43
N SER A 423 -10.43 -11.71 23.88
CA SER A 423 -11.53 -10.98 24.52
C SER A 423 -12.77 -11.85 24.69
N THR A 424 -13.15 -12.61 23.65
CA THR A 424 -14.24 -13.60 23.72
C THR A 424 -13.96 -14.66 24.78
N ALA A 425 -12.74 -15.18 24.85
CA ALA A 425 -12.34 -16.15 25.87
C ALA A 425 -12.42 -15.58 27.31
N MET A 426 -12.16 -14.28 27.46
CA MET A 426 -12.27 -13.54 28.71
C MET A 426 -13.69 -13.03 28.99
N ARG A 427 -14.66 -13.30 28.10
CA ARG A 427 -16.05 -12.79 28.17
C ARG A 427 -16.12 -11.25 28.18
N LEU A 428 -15.14 -10.61 27.55
CA LEU A 428 -15.12 -9.17 27.30
C LEU A 428 -15.86 -8.84 26.00
N SER A 429 -16.46 -7.65 25.98
CA SER A 429 -17.11 -7.07 24.80
C SER A 429 -16.11 -6.13 24.13
N VAL A 430 -15.77 -6.41 22.87
CA VAL A 430 -14.83 -5.58 22.11
C VAL A 430 -15.40 -5.23 20.74
N CYS A 431 -15.32 -3.96 20.38
CA CYS A 431 -15.64 -3.48 19.04
C CYS A 431 -14.35 -3.00 18.37
N ARG A 432 -14.00 -3.60 17.23
CA ARG A 432 -12.86 -3.16 16.42
C ARG A 432 -13.18 -1.79 15.81
N MET A 433 -12.17 -0.93 15.78
CA MET A 433 -12.19 0.37 15.12
C MET A 433 -11.22 0.31 13.94
N ASP A 434 -11.78 0.38 12.74
CA ASP A 434 -11.01 0.26 11.49
C ASP A 434 -10.55 1.62 10.94
N ASN A 435 -11.02 2.72 11.54
CA ASN A 435 -10.59 4.07 11.19
C ASN A 435 -9.29 4.44 11.92
N GLY A 436 -8.28 4.81 11.13
CA GLY A 436 -7.10 5.51 11.65
C GLY A 436 -7.39 7.00 11.83
N ASP A 437 -6.72 7.61 12.80
CA ASP A 437 -6.71 9.06 12.99
C ASP A 437 -5.24 9.52 12.93
N THR A 438 -4.94 10.34 11.94
CA THR A 438 -3.59 10.87 11.69
C THR A 438 -3.34 12.23 12.31
N ASP A 439 -4.35 12.84 12.97
CA ASP A 439 -4.26 14.18 13.54
C ASP A 439 -4.48 14.16 15.06
N THR A 440 -5.66 13.77 15.54
CA THR A 440 -5.99 13.87 16.96
C THR A 440 -5.25 12.82 17.79
N ALA A 441 -5.20 11.56 17.35
CA ALA A 441 -4.47 10.50 18.05
C ALA A 441 -2.96 10.78 18.19
N PRO A 442 -2.18 11.11 17.13
CA PRO A 442 -0.78 11.50 17.28
C PRO A 442 -0.58 12.69 18.22
N ARG A 443 -1.45 13.72 18.16
CA ARG A 443 -1.40 14.86 19.08
C ARG A 443 -1.59 14.44 20.55
N VAL A 444 -2.57 13.59 20.83
CA VAL A 444 -2.87 13.10 22.19
C VAL A 444 -1.74 12.19 22.72
N PHE A 445 -1.12 11.40 21.85
CA PHE A 445 -0.04 10.48 22.23
C PHE A 445 1.36 11.11 22.20
N GLY A 446 1.49 12.38 21.79
CA GLY A 446 2.78 13.06 21.65
C GLY A 446 3.66 12.50 20.53
N LEU A 447 3.04 12.09 19.42
CA LEU A 447 3.70 11.43 18.29
C LEU A 447 3.82 12.35 17.08
N ASP A 448 4.85 12.13 16.27
CA ASP A 448 4.90 12.61 14.88
C ASP A 448 4.21 11.59 13.98
N TRP A 449 3.08 11.99 13.37
CA TRP A 449 2.25 11.11 12.54
C TRP A 449 3.03 10.46 11.37
N ARG A 450 4.13 11.08 10.92
CA ARG A 450 4.98 10.55 9.85
C ARG A 450 5.88 9.41 10.32
N VAL A 451 6.16 9.34 11.61
CA VAL A 451 7.02 8.33 12.25
C VAL A 451 6.18 7.21 12.82
N GLU A 452 5.10 7.56 13.52
CA GLU A 452 4.19 6.62 14.17
C GLU A 452 2.76 7.17 14.16
N SER A 453 1.81 6.39 13.61
CA SER A 453 0.39 6.77 13.51
C SER A 453 -0.53 5.61 13.89
N SER A 454 -1.76 5.95 14.26
CA SER A 454 -2.85 4.99 14.44
C SER A 454 -3.16 4.25 13.14
N VAL A 455 -3.26 2.92 13.21
CA VAL A 455 -3.59 2.02 12.11
C VAL A 455 -4.76 1.09 12.45
N GLY A 456 -5.43 1.34 13.57
CA GLY A 456 -6.60 0.61 14.04
C GLY A 456 -6.79 0.77 15.55
N GLY A 457 -7.82 0.14 16.08
CA GLY A 457 -8.04 0.13 17.52
C GLY A 457 -9.20 -0.74 17.97
N PHE A 458 -9.47 -0.70 19.26
CA PHE A 458 -10.56 -1.41 19.91
C PHE A 458 -11.23 -0.53 20.97
N VAL A 459 -12.54 -0.60 21.02
CA VAL A 459 -13.31 -0.25 22.21
C VAL A 459 -13.39 -1.49 23.08
N ILE A 460 -13.11 -1.38 24.39
CA ILE A 460 -13.11 -2.50 25.33
C ILE A 460 -14.11 -2.23 26.45
N GLY A 461 -14.90 -3.25 26.80
CA GLY A 461 -15.79 -3.23 27.94
C GLY A 461 -16.32 -4.62 28.30
N HIS A 462 -17.37 -4.65 29.11
CA HIS A 462 -18.05 -5.88 29.50
C HIS A 462 -19.31 -6.10 28.65
N HIS A 463 -19.68 -7.36 28.43
CA HIS A 463 -20.90 -7.69 27.70
C HIS A 463 -22.17 -7.21 28.45
N ALA A 464 -23.08 -6.53 27.77
CA ALA A 464 -24.34 -6.03 28.35
C ALA A 464 -25.55 -6.92 27.99
N GLY A 465 -25.53 -8.21 28.38
CA GLY A 465 -26.62 -9.14 28.06
C GLY A 465 -26.83 -9.36 26.56
N PRO A 466 -27.85 -10.16 26.12
CA PRO A 466 -28.05 -10.47 24.71
C PRO A 466 -28.40 -9.23 23.87
N ASP A 467 -27.88 -9.16 22.65
CA ASP A 467 -28.31 -8.15 21.67
C ASP A 467 -29.80 -8.33 21.35
N VAL A 468 -30.57 -7.25 21.48
CA VAL A 468 -32.04 -7.29 21.37
C VAL A 468 -32.51 -7.21 19.91
N GLU A 469 -31.65 -6.79 18.98
CA GLU A 469 -31.97 -6.70 17.56
C GLU A 469 -30.79 -7.20 16.73
N GLY A 470 -30.89 -8.45 16.26
CA GLY A 470 -30.09 -8.88 15.12
C GLY A 470 -30.48 -8.09 13.86
N PRO A 471 -29.66 -8.08 12.80
CA PRO A 471 -30.03 -7.41 11.56
C PRO A 471 -31.39 -7.90 11.05
N ALA A 472 -32.18 -6.97 10.51
CA ALA A 472 -33.62 -7.12 10.25
C ALA A 472 -34.01 -8.30 9.33
N GLU A 473 -33.06 -8.92 8.61
CA GLU A 473 -33.24 -10.19 7.91
C GLU A 473 -31.94 -11.02 7.98
N ARG A 474 -31.92 -12.10 8.77
CA ARG A 474 -30.89 -13.15 8.69
C ARG A 474 -31.47 -14.36 7.97
N TYR A 475 -30.78 -14.81 6.93
CA TYR A 475 -31.05 -16.10 6.28
C TYR A 475 -30.00 -17.10 6.75
N ALA A 476 -30.43 -18.19 7.39
CA ALA A 476 -29.54 -19.25 7.83
C ALA A 476 -28.87 -19.92 6.62
N VAL A 477 -27.53 -19.97 6.62
CA VAL A 477 -26.73 -20.66 5.61
C VAL A 477 -25.64 -21.44 6.35
N ASN A 478 -25.48 -22.73 6.01
CA ASN A 478 -24.66 -23.68 6.77
C ASN A 478 -25.11 -23.81 8.24
N ASP A 479 -24.24 -24.30 9.13
CA ASP A 479 -24.51 -24.53 10.55
C ASP A 479 -24.56 -23.21 11.38
N ASP A 480 -25.52 -22.33 11.09
CA ASP A 480 -25.65 -21.01 11.73
C ASP A 480 -25.90 -21.07 13.26
N ASP A 481 -26.33 -22.22 13.76
CA ASP A 481 -26.60 -22.46 15.18
C ASP A 481 -25.33 -22.68 16.02
N TRP A 482 -24.16 -22.91 15.40
CA TRP A 482 -22.89 -23.09 16.12
C TRP A 482 -22.49 -21.88 16.95
N ALA A 483 -22.76 -20.66 16.45
CA ALA A 483 -22.48 -19.43 17.19
C ALA A 483 -23.27 -19.35 18.50
N ALA A 484 -24.56 -19.71 18.47
CA ALA A 484 -25.40 -19.75 19.66
C ALA A 484 -24.95 -20.85 20.64
N ARG A 485 -24.62 -22.04 20.14
CA ARG A 485 -24.08 -23.14 20.96
C ARG A 485 -22.78 -22.75 21.64
N ALA A 486 -21.88 -22.07 20.94
CA ALA A 486 -20.60 -21.63 21.48
C ALA A 486 -20.78 -20.56 22.57
N ARG A 487 -21.68 -19.59 22.37
CA ARG A 487 -22.00 -18.58 23.40
C ARG A 487 -22.58 -19.20 24.67
N ALA A 488 -23.42 -20.23 24.54
CA ALA A 488 -23.94 -20.97 25.68
C ALA A 488 -22.87 -21.75 26.47
N MET A 489 -21.69 -21.99 25.89
CA MET A 489 -20.54 -22.56 26.60
C MET A 489 -19.68 -21.49 27.31
N LEU A 490 -19.89 -20.20 26.98
CA LEU A 490 -19.22 -19.06 27.61
C LEU A 490 -20.03 -18.41 28.74
N THR A 491 -21.29 -18.81 28.94
CA THR A 491 -22.07 -18.47 30.14
C THR A 491 -21.68 -19.39 31.28
#